data_AF-A0A850RZ63-F1
#
_entry.id   AF-A0A850RZ63-F1
#
_cell.length_a   1.000
_cell.length_b   1.000
_cell.length_c   1.000
_cell.angle_alpha   90.00
_cell.angle_beta   90.00
_cell.angle_gamma   90.00
#
_symmetry.space_group_name_H-M   'P 1'
#
loop_
_entity.id
_entity.type
_entity.pdbx_description
1 polymer ?
#
loop_
_entity_poly.entity_id
_entity_poly.type
_entity_poly.pdbx_seq_one_letter_code
_entity_poly.pdbx_strand_id
1 'polypeptide(L)'
;MLIRSIFLMTLLLSANSAWAEPKSATDKIVDRFLELDQDASEGVSLDEYLLMVNERAKDRFKEIDANRDGEVTDPEYRDFWQQKKAQWYRLER
;
A
#
# COMPACT_ATOMS: atom_id res chain seq x y z
N MET A 1 2.93 68.52 16.12
CA MET A 1 2.35 68.28 14.78
C MET A 1 3.04 67.08 14.15
N LEU A 2 2.22 66.19 13.57
CA LEU A 2 2.53 65.24 12.49
C LEU A 2 3.35 63.97 12.77
N ILE A 3 2.58 62.91 12.99
CA ILE A 3 2.79 61.51 12.60
C ILE A 3 3.42 61.38 11.20
N ARG A 4 4.35 60.42 11.02
CA ARG A 4 4.67 59.61 9.81
C ARG A 4 6.11 59.10 9.96
N SER A 5 6.50 57.85 9.73
CA SER A 5 5.81 56.64 9.31
C SER A 5 6.69 55.48 9.75
N ILE A 6 6.14 54.59 10.58
CA ILE A 6 6.65 53.24 10.73
C ILE A 6 6.36 52.55 9.40
N PHE A 7 7.40 52.23 8.62
CA PHE A 7 7.27 51.21 7.58
C PHE A 7 8.47 50.27 7.67
N LEU A 8 8.31 49.36 8.61
CA LEU A 8 8.88 48.02 8.68
C LEU A 8 8.97 47.46 7.25
N MET A 9 10.20 47.34 6.73
CA MET A 9 10.48 46.74 5.43
C MET A 9 10.20 45.24 5.56
N THR A 10 8.96 44.87 5.29
CA THR A 10 8.43 43.51 5.35
C THR A 10 9.20 42.60 4.42
N LEU A 11 9.99 41.73 5.04
CA LEU A 11 10.53 40.49 4.49
C LEU A 11 9.36 39.66 3.97
N LEU A 12 9.05 39.79 2.68
CA LEU A 12 8.12 38.92 1.96
C LEU A 12 8.79 37.54 1.83
N LEU A 13 8.70 36.72 2.88
CA LEU A 13 8.68 35.29 2.70
C LEU A 13 7.44 34.98 1.87
N SER A 14 7.61 34.84 0.55
CA SER A 14 6.64 34.11 -0.25
C SER A 14 6.62 32.68 0.29
N ALA A 15 5.72 32.42 1.23
CA ALA A 15 5.30 31.08 1.55
C ALA A 15 4.69 30.52 0.26
N ASN A 16 5.51 29.83 -0.53
CA ASN A 16 5.03 28.94 -1.54
C ASN A 16 4.26 27.86 -0.78
N SER A 17 2.95 28.05 -0.63
CA SER A 17 2.05 26.97 -0.28
C SER A 17 2.23 25.93 -1.38
N ALA A 18 3.03 24.91 -1.09
CA ALA A 18 3.16 23.74 -1.95
C ALA A 18 1.82 23.02 -1.89
N TRP A 19 0.90 23.40 -2.77
CA TRP A 19 -0.29 22.61 -3.06
C TRP A 19 0.22 21.35 -3.74
N ALA A 20 0.43 20.28 -2.96
CA ALA A 20 0.76 18.99 -3.51
C ALA A 20 -0.45 18.52 -4.34
N GLU A 21 -0.26 18.40 -5.64
CA GLU A 21 -1.25 17.84 -6.55
C GLU A 21 -1.72 16.47 -6.03
N PRO A 22 -3.02 16.15 -6.07
CA PRO A 22 -3.51 14.84 -5.67
C PRO A 22 -2.86 13.74 -6.51
N LYS A 23 -2.30 12.71 -5.84
CA LYS A 23 -1.71 11.55 -6.50
C LYS A 23 -2.70 10.87 -7.44
N SER A 24 -2.26 10.56 -8.65
CA SER A 24 -3.04 9.79 -9.63
C SER A 24 -3.26 8.35 -9.14
N ALA A 25 -4.15 7.62 -9.81
CA ALA A 25 -4.34 6.19 -9.54
C ALA A 25 -3.04 5.40 -9.77
N THR A 26 -2.30 5.76 -10.83
CA THR A 26 -1.00 5.15 -11.14
C THR A 26 0.01 5.42 -10.04
N ASP A 27 0.10 6.66 -9.56
CA ASP A 27 1.08 7.03 -8.51
C ASP A 27 0.85 6.22 -7.24
N LYS A 28 -0.41 6.03 -6.84
CA LYS A 28 -0.74 5.19 -5.68
C LYS A 28 -0.33 3.73 -5.87
N ILE A 29 -0.47 3.19 -7.08
CA ILE A 29 -0.02 1.81 -7.38
C ILE A 29 1.50 1.73 -7.32
N VAL A 30 2.19 2.71 -7.91
CA VAL A 30 3.66 2.78 -7.91
C VAL A 30 4.18 2.94 -6.49
N ASP A 31 3.61 3.82 -5.67
CA ASP A 31 3.98 3.97 -4.25
C ASP A 31 3.92 2.62 -3.53
N ARG A 32 2.81 1.89 -3.68
CA ARG A 32 2.61 0.58 -3.04
C ARG A 32 3.54 -0.49 -3.58
N PHE A 33 3.97 -0.38 -4.83
CA PHE A 33 4.96 -1.28 -5.41
C PHE A 33 6.36 -0.98 -4.88
N LEU A 34 6.73 0.30 -4.79
CA LEU A 34 8.02 0.74 -4.25
C LEU A 34 8.16 0.54 -2.74
N GLU A 35 7.08 0.25 -2.01
CA GLU A 35 7.20 -0.26 -0.63
C GLU A 35 8.01 -1.58 -0.54
N LEU A 36 8.22 -2.27 -1.66
CA LEU A 36 9.05 -3.48 -1.74
C LEU A 36 10.55 -3.18 -1.92
N ASP A 37 10.91 -1.98 -2.35
CA ASP A 37 12.29 -1.54 -2.56
C ASP A 37 12.96 -1.31 -1.19
N GLN A 38 13.71 -2.31 -0.72
CA GLN A 38 14.37 -2.30 0.58
C GLN A 38 15.76 -1.69 0.50
N ASP A 39 16.41 -1.78 -0.67
CA ASP A 39 17.76 -1.25 -0.88
C ASP A 39 17.78 0.21 -1.35
N ALA A 40 16.60 0.81 -1.55
CA ALA A 40 16.41 2.19 -2.01
C ALA A 40 17.06 2.44 -3.38
N SER A 41 16.99 1.45 -4.27
CA SER A 41 17.50 1.54 -5.64
C SER A 41 16.57 2.30 -6.59
N GLU A 42 15.41 2.77 -6.10
CA GLU A 42 14.32 3.36 -6.89
C GLU A 42 13.63 2.35 -7.82
N GLY A 43 13.83 1.06 -7.56
CA GLY A 43 13.25 -0.05 -8.30
C GLY A 43 13.02 -1.26 -7.41
N VAL A 44 12.21 -2.21 -7.87
CA VAL A 44 12.00 -3.47 -7.16
C VAL A 44 12.70 -4.58 -7.93
N SER A 45 13.69 -5.19 -7.29
CA SER A 45 14.39 -6.35 -7.80
C SER A 45 13.50 -7.61 -7.79
N LEU A 46 13.93 -8.65 -8.51
CA LEU A 46 13.25 -9.94 -8.48
C LEU A 46 13.20 -10.53 -7.06
N ASP A 47 14.29 -10.41 -6.31
CA ASP A 47 14.39 -10.98 -4.96
C ASP A 47 13.42 -10.29 -3.99
N GLU A 48 13.35 -8.96 -4.02
CA GLU A 48 12.38 -8.18 -3.23
C GLU A 48 10.93 -8.53 -3.58
N TYR A 49 10.65 -8.67 -4.87
CA TYR A 49 9.35 -9.11 -5.33
C TYR A 49 9.03 -10.54 -4.82
N LEU A 50 9.97 -11.47 -4.93
CA LEU A 50 9.80 -12.85 -4.48
C LEU A 50 9.63 -12.97 -2.97
N LEU A 51 10.27 -12.12 -2.17
CA LEU A 51 10.05 -12.06 -0.73
C LEU A 51 8.57 -11.79 -0.42
N MET A 52 7.99 -10.78 -1.07
CA MET A 52 6.56 -10.47 -0.91
C MET A 52 5.66 -11.60 -1.42
N VAL A 53 5.97 -12.23 -2.56
CA VAL A 53 5.21 -13.37 -3.07
C VAL A 53 5.24 -14.53 -2.07
N ASN A 54 6.42 -14.85 -1.55
CA ASN A 54 6.61 -15.94 -0.61
C ASN A 54 5.84 -15.72 0.70
N GLU A 55 5.89 -14.51 1.28
CA GLU A 55 5.13 -14.22 2.49
C GLU A 55 3.62 -14.35 2.26
N ARG A 56 3.10 -13.80 1.15
CA ARG A 56 1.67 -13.94 0.81
C ARG A 56 1.27 -15.38 0.53
N ALA A 57 2.13 -16.15 -0.14
CA ALA A 57 1.90 -17.56 -0.41
C ALA A 57 1.84 -18.36 0.89
N LYS A 58 2.75 -18.13 1.84
CA LYS A 58 2.75 -18.75 3.18
C LYS A 58 1.47 -18.42 3.95
N ASP A 59 1.07 -17.15 3.97
CA ASP A 59 -0.13 -16.74 4.70
C ASP A 59 -1.39 -17.35 4.10
N ARG A 60 -1.49 -17.38 2.76
CA ARG A 60 -2.58 -18.07 2.08
C ARG A 60 -2.56 -19.57 2.37
N PHE A 61 -1.39 -20.21 2.33
CA PHE A 61 -1.26 -21.64 2.59
C PHE A 61 -1.76 -21.98 3.99
N LYS A 62 -1.32 -21.25 5.02
CA LYS A 62 -1.78 -21.41 6.41
C LYS A 62 -3.28 -21.21 6.60
N GLU A 63 -3.91 -20.42 5.74
CA GLU A 63 -5.37 -20.21 5.76
C GLU A 63 -6.12 -21.42 5.18
N ILE A 64 -5.51 -22.16 4.25
CA ILE A 64 -6.12 -23.31 3.57
C ILE A 64 -5.81 -24.62 4.31
N ASP A 65 -4.55 -24.82 4.71
CA ASP A 65 -4.07 -25.97 5.49
C ASP A 65 -4.70 -25.93 6.89
N ALA A 66 -5.87 -26.55 7.01
CA ALA A 66 -6.73 -26.41 8.17
C ALA A 66 -6.23 -27.29 9.32
N ASN A 67 -5.68 -28.45 8.99
CA ASN A 67 -5.16 -29.39 9.97
C ASN A 67 -3.70 -29.10 10.39
N ARG A 68 -3.00 -28.22 9.66
CA ARG A 68 -1.61 -27.79 9.89
C ARG A 68 -0.60 -28.92 9.75
N ASP A 69 -0.84 -29.83 8.82
CA ASP A 69 0.08 -30.94 8.54
C ASP A 69 1.14 -30.58 7.50
N GLY A 70 1.06 -29.38 6.89
CA GLY A 70 2.00 -28.90 5.89
C GLY A 70 1.63 -29.30 4.47
N GLU A 71 0.46 -29.90 4.26
CA GLU A 71 -0.11 -30.19 2.95
C GLU A 71 -1.50 -29.54 2.81
N VAL A 72 -1.93 -29.29 1.58
CA VAL A 72 -3.30 -28.85 1.30
C VAL A 72 -3.97 -29.93 0.46
N THR A 73 -5.02 -30.50 1.02
CA THR A 73 -5.80 -31.56 0.39
C THR A 73 -6.97 -30.99 -0.45
N ASP A 74 -7.55 -31.80 -1.35
CA ASP A 74 -8.74 -31.41 -2.13
C ASP A 74 -9.92 -30.96 -1.23
N PRO A 75 -10.27 -31.67 -0.13
CA PRO A 75 -11.31 -31.22 0.80
C PRO A 75 -11.03 -29.83 1.39
N GLU A 76 -9.82 -29.60 1.90
CA GLU A 76 -9.43 -28.31 2.50
C GLU A 76 -9.52 -27.17 1.49
N TYR A 77 -9.02 -27.40 0.27
CA TYR A 77 -9.09 -26.40 -0.79
C TYR A 77 -10.54 -26.08 -1.18
N ARG A 78 -11.41 -27.09 -1.29
CA ARG A 78 -12.84 -26.87 -1.59
C ARG A 78 -13.53 -26.09 -0.48
N ASP A 79 -13.30 -26.44 0.77
CA ASP A 79 -13.91 -25.78 1.93
C ASP A 79 -13.48 -24.32 2.04
N PHE A 80 -12.20 -24.04 1.81
CA PHE A 80 -11.68 -22.69 1.70
C PHE A 80 -12.41 -21.88 0.61
N TRP A 81 -12.57 -22.44 -0.60
CA TRP A 81 -13.24 -21.76 -1.71
C TRP A 81 -14.72 -21.52 -1.47
N GLN A 82 -15.44 -22.44 -0.82
CA GLN A 82 -16.84 -22.22 -0.47
C GLN A 82 -16.99 -21.05 0.49
N GLN A 83 -16.12 -20.97 1.51
CA GLN A 83 -16.11 -19.87 2.46
C GLN A 83 -15.78 -18.53 1.80
N LYS A 84 -14.74 -18.50 0.93
CA LYS A 84 -14.38 -17.29 0.20
C LYS A 84 -15.48 -16.83 -0.75
N LYS A 85 -16.03 -17.70 -1.60
CA LYS A 85 -17.15 -17.32 -2.49
C LYS A 85 -18.33 -16.74 -1.72
N ALA A 86 -18.69 -17.34 -0.58
CA ALA A 86 -19.77 -16.84 0.27
C ALA A 86 -19.49 -15.45 0.88
N GLN A 87 -18.23 -15.04 1.03
CA GLN A 87 -17.87 -13.68 1.42
C GLN A 87 -18.05 -12.69 0.25
N TRP A 88 -17.63 -13.08 -0.96
CA TRP A 88 -17.73 -12.22 -2.15
C TRP A 88 -19.18 -11.97 -2.57
N TYR A 89 -20.00 -13.02 -2.68
CA TYR A 89 -21.42 -12.87 -3.04
C TYR A 89 -22.27 -12.15 -1.99
N ARG A 90 -21.78 -11.98 -0.75
CA ARG A 90 -22.45 -11.17 0.27
C ARG A 90 -22.26 -9.66 0.07
N LEU A 91 -21.20 -9.24 -0.62
CA LEU A 91 -20.89 -7.83 -0.87
C LEU A 91 -21.62 -7.28 -2.11
N GLU A 92 -22.20 -8.15 -2.94
CA GLU A 92 -22.92 -7.79 -4.18
C GLU A 92 -24.45 -7.65 -4.00
N ARG A 93 -24.97 -7.64 -2.76
CA ARG A 93 -26.40 -7.46 -2.45
C ARG A 93 -26.70 -6.19 -1.68
#